data_AF-A0A945U0Y8-F1
#
_entry.id   AF-A0A945U0Y8-F1
#
_cell.length_a   1.000
_cell.length_b   1.000
_cell.length_c   1.000
_cell.angle_alpha   90.00
_cell.angle_beta   90.00
_cell.angle_gamma   90.00
#
_symmetry.space_group_name_H-M   'P 1'
#
loop_
_entity.id
_entity.type
_entity.pdbx_description
1 polymer ?
#
loop_
_entity_poly.entity_id
_entity_poly.type
_entity_poly.pdbx_seq_one_letter_code
_entity_poly.pdbx_strand_id
1 'polypeptide(L)' 'GIILTLVTDDVDAWVRRLRAADIDVDGPHANERFELYHCFVHDPDGHLVEIQRFDNPL' A
#
# COMPACT_ATOMS: atom_id res chain seq x y z
N GLY A 1 -6.16 -15.76 0.55
CA GLY A 1 -6.92 -15.00 1.56
C GLY A 1 -7.65 -13.86 0.87
N ILE A 2 -8.39 -13.06 1.64
CA ILE A 2 -8.96 -11.80 1.15
C ILE A 2 -7.92 -10.70 1.45
N ILE A 3 -7.75 -9.77 0.51
CA ILE A 3 -6.92 -8.57 0.68
C ILE A 3 -7.83 -7.37 0.46
N LEU A 4 -7.78 -6.38 1.35
CA LEU A 4 -8.42 -5.10 1.13
C LEU A 4 -7.44 -4.19 0.38
N THR A 5 -7.81 -3.74 -0.81
CA THR A 5 -6.98 -2.82 -1.61
C THR A 5 -7.58 -1.42 -1.60
N LEU A 6 -6.78 -0.42 -1.21
CA LEU A 6 -7.11 1.00 -1.23
C LEU A 6 -6.28 1.69 -2.32
N VAL A 7 -6.94 2.45 -3.19
CA VAL A 7 -6.28 3.18 -4.28
C VAL A 7 -6.07 4.64 -3.88
N THR A 8 -4.87 5.17 -4.14
CA THR A 8 -4.47 6.56 -3.83
C THR A 8 -3.47 7.08 -4.85
N ASP A 9 -3.37 8.40 -5.02
CA ASP A 9 -2.36 9.02 -5.89
C ASP A 9 -0.98 9.15 -5.20
N ASP A 10 -0.91 9.00 -3.88
CA ASP A 10 0.30 9.21 -3.08
C ASP A 10 0.48 8.11 -2.03
N VAL A 11 1.05 6.98 -2.45
CA VAL A 11 1.40 5.85 -1.58
C VAL A 11 2.44 6.27 -0.52
N ASP A 12 3.39 7.13 -0.88
CA ASP A 12 4.46 7.58 0.02
C ASP A 12 3.93 8.41 1.19
N ALA A 13 2.89 9.23 0.98
CA ALA A 13 2.20 9.93 2.06
C ALA A 13 1.61 8.96 3.09
N TRP A 14 1.01 7.85 2.64
CA TRP A 14 0.48 6.82 3.54
C TRP A 14 1.59 6.07 4.27
N VAL A 15 2.65 5.65 3.57
CA VAL A 15 3.81 5.00 4.18
C VAL A 15 4.39 5.88 5.29
N ARG A 16 4.60 7.17 5.03
CA ARG A 16 5.09 8.13 6.05
C ARG A 16 4.15 8.23 7.23
N ARG A 17 2.84 8.33 6.99
CA ARG A 17 1.82 8.42 8.06
C ARG A 17 1.79 7.16 8.91
N LEU A 18 1.85 5.97 8.31
CA LEU A 18 1.79 4.69 8.99
C LEU A 18 3.06 4.44 9.81
N ARG A 19 4.24 4.67 9.22
CA ARG A 19 5.52 4.57 9.95
C ARG A 19 5.63 5.56 11.10
N ALA A 20 5.10 6.78 10.94
CA ALA A 20 5.03 7.76 12.03
C ALA A 20 4.12 7.31 13.19
N ALA A 21 3.23 6.35 12.94
CA ALA A 21 2.38 5.72 13.93
C ALA A 21 2.97 4.38 14.45
N ASP A 22 4.24 4.09 14.16
CA ASP A 22 4.94 2.85 14.55
C ASP A 22 4.32 1.56 13.98
N ILE A 23 3.67 1.69 12.82
CA ILE A 23 3.10 0.55 12.09
C ILE A 23 4.14 0.00 11.11
N ASP A 24 4.31 -1.31 11.11
CA ASP A 24 5.18 -2.00 10.16
C ASP A 24 4.56 -1.97 8.76
N VAL A 25 5.36 -1.57 7.78
CA VAL A 25 4.93 -1.40 6.39
C VAL A 25 5.94 -2.07 5.48
N ASP A 26 5.46 -3.05 4.73
CA ASP A 26 6.21 -3.71 3.66
C ASP A 26 6.12 -2.87 2.38
N GLY A 27 7.27 -2.40 1.90
CA GLY A 27 7.38 -1.45 0.78
C GLY A 27 7.62 0.01 1.18
N PRO A 28 7.29 0.98 0.31
CA PRO A 28 6.61 0.81 -0.98
C PRO A 28 7.51 0.27 -2.10
N HIS A 29 6.91 -0.42 -3.07
CA HIS A 29 7.57 -1.05 -4.20
C HIS A 29 6.81 -0.81 -5.50
N ALA A 30 7.54 -0.74 -6.62
CA ALA A 30 6.95 -0.77 -7.95
C ALA A 30 6.75 -2.22 -8.40
N ASN A 31 5.64 -2.47 -9.10
CA ASN A 31 5.31 -3.73 -9.72
C ASN A 31 5.12 -3.52 -11.22
N GLU A 32 6.22 -3.66 -11.97
CA GLU A 32 6.25 -3.41 -13.43
C GLU A 32 5.28 -4.30 -14.21
N ARG A 33 5.00 -5.52 -13.72
CA ARG A 33 4.07 -6.45 -14.37
C ARG A 33 2.63 -5.92 -14.39
N PHE A 34 2.25 -5.18 -13.35
CA PHE A 34 0.91 -4.66 -13.18
C PHE A 34 0.85 -3.13 -13.27
N GLU A 35 1.97 -2.49 -13.63
CA GLU A 35 2.09 -1.03 -13.79
C GLU A 35 1.51 -0.29 -12.58
N LEU A 36 1.93 -0.69 -11.39
CA LEU A 36 1.47 -0.10 -10.13
C LEU A 36 2.59 0.09 -9.13
N TYR A 37 2.36 1.01 -8.19
CA TYR A 37 3.21 1.30 -7.05
C TYR A 37 2.41 1.05 -5.77
N HIS A 38 2.93 0.28 -4.81
CA HIS A 38 2.14 -0.15 -3.66
C HIS A 38 2.95 -0.38 -2.37
N CYS A 39 2.26 -0.47 -1.24
CA CYS A 39 2.78 -1.02 0.01
C CYS A 39 1.74 -1.93 0.69
N PHE A 40 2.19 -2.79 1.58
CA PHE A 40 1.33 -3.66 2.39
C PHE A 40 1.46 -3.36 3.88
N VAL A 41 0.37 -3.56 4.60
CA VAL A 41 0.28 -3.43 6.05
C VAL A 41 -0.72 -4.45 6.61
N HIS A 42 -0.50 -4.89 7.84
CA HIS A 42 -1.50 -5.63 8.59
C HIS A 42 -2.29 -4.67 9.50
N ASP A 43 -3.60 -4.77 9.46
CA ASP A 43 -4.43 -4.08 10.45
C ASP A 43 -4.33 -4.75 11.84
N PRO A 44 -4.88 -4.15 12.91
CA PRO A 44 -4.83 -4.71 14.25
C PRO A 44 -5.46 -6.10 14.41
N ASP A 45 -6.39 -6.47 13.53
CA ASP A 45 -7.05 -7.78 13.52
C ASP A 45 -6.28 -8.80 12.65
N GLY A 46 -5.17 -8.38 12.02
CA GLY A 46 -4.29 -9.21 11.21
C GLY A 46 -4.73 -9.33 9.74
N HIS A 47 -5.65 -8.51 9.26
CA HIS A 47 -6.02 -8.49 7.84
C HIS A 47 -4.94 -7.80 7.01
N LEU A 48 -4.66 -8.35 5.83
CA LEU A 48 -3.73 -7.74 4.88
C LEU A 48 -4.42 -6.62 4.09
N VAL A 49 -3.85 -5.43 4.18
CA VAL A 49 -4.27 -4.24 3.43
C VAL A 49 -3.17 -3.86 2.44
N GLU A 50 -3.56 -3.61 1.20
CA GLU A 50 -2.72 -3.07 0.15
C GLU A 50 -3.11 -1.61 -0.10
N ILE A 51 -2.12 -0.70 -0.14
CA ILE A 51 -2.31 0.68 -0.58
C ILE A 51 -1.55 0.83 -1.88
N GLN A 52 -2.23 1.21 -2.96
CA GLN A 52 -1.62 1.25 -4.29
C GLN A 52 -2.01 2.48 -5.12
N ARG A 53 -1.21 2.74 -6.15
CA ARG A 53 -1.48 3.65 -7.26
C ARG A 53 -1.18 2.93 -8.57
N PHE A 54 -2.02 3.12 -9.58
CA PHE A 54 -1.70 2.72 -10.96
C PHE A 54 -0.78 3.75 -11.61
N ASP A 55 0.26 3.31 -12.29
CA ASP A 55 1.18 4.20 -13.03
C ASP A 55 0.50 4.81 -14.26
N ASN A 56 -0.47 4.10 -14.83
CA ASN A 56 -1.31 4.58 -15.94
C ASN A 56 -2.81 4.41 -15.60
N PRO A 57 -3.40 5.35 -14.85
CA PRO A 57 -4.84 5.32 -14.56
C PRO A 57 -5.66 5.56 -15.86
N LEU A 58 -6.73 4.79 -16.04
CA LEU A 58 -7.66 4.87 -17.19
C LEU A 58 -8.28 6.27 -17.37
#